data_AF-A0A7C1KYE8-F1
#
_entry.id   AF-A0A7C1KYE8-F1
#
_cell.length_a   1.000
_cell.length_b   1.000
_cell.length_c   1.000
_cell.angle_alpha   90.00
_cell.angle_beta   90.00
_cell.angle_gamma   90.00
#
_symmetry.space_group_name_H-M   'P 1'
#
loop_
_entity.id
_entity.type
_entity.pdbx_description
1 polymer ?
#
loop_
_entity_poly.entity_id
_entity_poly.type
_entity_poly.pdbx_seq_one_letter_code
_entity_poly.pdbx_strand_id
1 'polypeptide(L)' 'MKFLSIQTIDEAKSALYENFTLTPGFEKIGLSEALGRVLAEDFRANQDVPPFEKSRM' A
#
# COMPACT_ATOMS: atom_id res chain seq x y z
N MET A 1 0.54 7.27 -39.40
CA MET A 1 -0.27 6.48 -38.45
C MET A 1 0.68 5.59 -37.67
N LYS A 2 0.64 5.63 -36.32
CA LYS A 2 1.51 4.78 -35.48
C LYS A 2 0.72 3.52 -35.14
N PHE A 3 1.06 2.40 -35.78
CA PHE A 3 0.45 1.11 -35.44
C PHE A 3 0.99 0.67 -34.08
N LEU A 4 0.11 0.54 -33.09
CA LEU A 4 0.44 -0.11 -31.83
C LEU A 4 0.53 -1.61 -32.12
N SER A 5 1.65 -2.24 -31.75
CA SER A 5 1.83 -3.69 -31.88
C SER A 5 0.77 -4.40 -31.05
N ILE A 6 0.15 -5.46 -31.59
CA ILE A 6 -0.66 -6.37 -30.78
C ILE A 6 0.28 -7.07 -29.81
N GLN A 7 -0.08 -7.08 -28.54
CA GLN A 7 0.65 -7.74 -27.47
C GLN A 7 -0.29 -8.65 -26.68
N THR A 8 0.26 -9.68 -26.09
CA THR A 8 -0.44 -10.50 -25.10
C THR A 8 -0.65 -9.71 -23.81
N ILE A 9 -1.58 -10.16 -22.96
CA ILE A 9 -1.87 -9.50 -21.69
C ILE A 9 -0.63 -9.46 -20.79
N ASP A 10 0.19 -10.52 -20.81
CA ASP A 10 1.38 -10.60 -19.98
C ASP A 10 2.49 -9.68 -20.48
N GLU A 11 2.69 -9.59 -21.79
CA GLU A 11 3.61 -8.62 -22.40
C GLU A 11 3.23 -7.18 -22.06
N ALA A 12 1.93 -6.85 -22.16
CA ALA A 12 1.43 -5.53 -21.83
C ALA A 12 1.60 -5.19 -20.34
N LYS A 13 1.38 -6.15 -19.44
CA LYS A 13 1.62 -5.98 -18.00
C LYS A 13 3.10 -5.79 -17.70
N SER A 14 3.98 -6.62 -18.27
CA SER A 14 5.43 -6.50 -18.08
C SER A 14 5.93 -5.15 -18.57
N ALA A 15 5.53 -4.71 -19.76
CA ALA A 15 5.88 -3.40 -20.28
C ALA A 15 5.40 -2.27 -19.35
N LEU A 16 4.22 -2.40 -18.74
CA LEU A 16 3.73 -1.41 -17.77
C LEU A 16 4.59 -1.38 -16.51
N TYR A 17 4.87 -2.54 -15.89
CA TYR A 17 5.68 -2.60 -14.67
C TYR A 17 7.15 -2.20 -14.89
N GLU A 18 7.71 -2.45 -16.08
CA GLU A 18 9.08 -2.09 -16.42
C GLU A 18 9.26 -0.58 -16.66
N ASN A 19 8.26 0.07 -17.26
CA ASN A 19 8.38 1.48 -17.67
C ASN A 19 7.68 2.46 -16.72
N PHE A 20 6.84 1.97 -15.81
CA PHE A 20 6.14 2.79 -14.83
C PHE A 20 6.70 2.55 -13.44
N THR A 21 7.52 3.49 -12.96
CA THR A 21 7.94 3.52 -11.56
C THR A 21 6.99 4.41 -10.77
N LEU A 22 6.18 3.80 -9.91
CA LEU A 22 5.39 4.55 -8.93
C LEU A 22 6.30 5.03 -7.80
N THR A 23 6.37 6.35 -7.60
CA THR A 23 7.01 6.98 -6.44
C THR A 23 5.91 7.58 -5.56
N PRO A 24 5.32 6.78 -4.64
CA PRO A 24 4.22 7.27 -3.82
C PRO A 24 4.71 8.37 -2.87
N GLY A 25 3.97 9.48 -2.82
CA GLY A 25 4.09 10.46 -1.75
C GLY A 25 3.40 9.97 -0.49
N PHE A 26 3.61 10.68 0.62
CA PHE A 26 2.93 10.42 1.88
C PHE A 26 2.25 11.68 2.41
N GLU A 27 1.19 11.47 3.17
CA GLU A 27 0.48 12.53 3.87
C GLU A 27 -0.04 11.99 5.21
N LYS A 28 -0.33 12.91 6.14
CA LYS A 28 -0.96 12.57 7.41
C LYS A 28 -2.46 12.84 7.31
N ILE A 29 -3.26 11.82 7.59
CA ILE A 29 -4.72 11.86 7.49
C ILE A 29 -5.36 11.35 8.79
N GLY A 30 -6.65 11.60 8.96
CA GLY A 30 -7.41 11.02 10.07
C GLY A 30 -7.71 9.53 9.88
N LEU A 31 -7.93 8.79 10.98
CA LEU A 31 -8.27 7.36 10.92
C LEU A 31 -9.56 7.07 10.14
N SER A 32 -10.53 7.99 10.20
CA SER A 32 -11.79 7.89 9.44
C SER A 32 -11.59 7.90 7.92
N GLU A 33 -10.46 8.41 7.44
CA GLU A 33 -10.13 8.56 6.02
C GLU A 33 -9.10 7.50 5.55
N ALA A 34 -8.65 6.63 6.45
CA ALA A 34 -7.57 5.69 6.19
C ALA A 34 -7.98 4.45 5.37
N LEU A 35 -9.29 4.20 5.21
CA LEU A 35 -9.77 3.01 4.49
C LEU A 35 -9.32 3.02 3.02
N GLY A 36 -8.67 1.95 2.58
CA GLY A 36 -8.16 1.80 1.21
C GLY A 36 -6.80 2.48 0.95
N ARG A 37 -6.18 3.07 1.98
CA ARG A 37 -4.83 3.64 1.91
C ARG A 37 -3.78 2.58 2.24
N VAL A 38 -2.55 2.82 1.80
CA VAL A 38 -1.38 1.98 2.12
C VAL A 38 -0.55 2.72 3.17
N LEU A 39 -0.13 2.03 4.23
CA LEU A 39 0.76 2.62 5.24
C LEU A 39 2.11 2.95 4.62
N ALA A 40 2.59 4.17 4.88
CA ALA A 40 3.88 4.65 4.39
C ALA A 40 5.05 4.06 5.18
N GLU A 41 4.82 3.63 6.42
CA GLU A 41 5.84 3.08 7.33
C GLU A 41 5.22 2.06 8.29
N ASP A 42 6.08 1.26 8.92
CA ASP A 42 5.69 0.34 9.98
C ASP A 42 5.15 1.09 11.19
N PHE A 43 4.07 0.58 11.80
CA PHE A 43 3.51 1.15 13.02
C PHE A 43 3.76 0.23 14.22
N ARG A 44 4.24 0.79 15.33
CA ARG A 44 4.46 0.07 16.58
C ARG A 44 3.56 0.62 17.67
N ALA A 45 2.97 -0.28 18.46
CA ALA A 45 2.23 0.12 19.65
C ALA A 45 3.19 0.84 20.61
N ASN A 46 2.78 1.99 21.09
CA ASN A 46 3.52 2.78 22.07
C ASN A 46 3.21 2.39 23.53
N GLN A 47 2.30 1.43 23.72
CA GLN A 47 1.86 0.97 25.02
C GLN A 47 1.40 -0.48 24.95
N ASP A 48 1.50 -1.19 26.06
CA ASP A 48 0.91 -2.51 26.23
C ASP A 48 -0.62 -2.42 26.28
N VAL A 49 -1.29 -3.43 25.72
CA VAL A 49 -2.75 -3.55 25.73
C VAL A 49 -3.13 -4.99 26.09
N PRO A 50 -3.56 -5.27 27.34
CA PRO A 50 -3.71 -4.31 28.44
C PRO A 50 -2.38 -3.83 29.02
N PRO A 51 -2.34 -2.64 29.63
CA PRO A 51 -1.14 -2.14 30.31
C PRO A 51 -0.96 -2.73 31.73
N PHE A 52 -1.68 -3.81 32.06
CA PHE A 52 -1.69 -4.44 33.37
C PHE A 52 -2.05 -5.93 33.24
N GLU A 53 -1.73 -6.70 34.28
CA GLU A 53 -2.07 -8.11 34.33
C GLU A 53 -3.59 -8.32 34.39
N LYS A 54 -4.13 -9.02 33.39
CA LYS A 54 -5.53 -9.47 33.41
C LYS A 54 -5.60 -10.88 33.94
N SER A 55 -6.35 -11.07 35.02
CA SER A 55 -6.79 -12.41 35.44
C SER A 55 -7.93 -12.87 34.53
N ARG A 56 -7.83 -14.08 33.99
CA ARG A 56 -8.96 -14.81 33.40
C ARG A 56 -9.29 -15.96 34.36
N MET A 57 -10.54 -15.99 34.84
CA MET A 57 -11.09 -17.13 35.58
C MET A 57 -11.52 -18.23 34.62
#